data_AF-A0A964MWU2-F1
#
_entry.id   AF-A0A964MWU2-F1
#
_cell.length_a   1.000
_cell.length_b   1.000
_cell.length_c   1.000
_cell.angle_alpha   90.00
_cell.angle_beta   90.00
_cell.angle_gamma   90.00
#
_symmetry.space_group_name_H-M   'P 1'
#
loop_
_entity.id
_entity.type
_entity.pdbx_description
1 polymer ?
#
loop_
_entity_poly.entity_id
_entity_poly.type
_entity_poly.pdbx_seq_one_letter_code
_entity_poly.pdbx_strand_id
1 'polypeptide(L)'
;MSRTWLRRSRVAWTALCLWIVAAPPHSAQAGRTRVEYDVEFSVPGSLLDRNCTAAGTDVLTGTLVGYEPAAANDPNEYVGTLTRFTNITTCGSRRNSAGEDVVCSINISGQGLADVELRIEAGRRDGYLKYVDRADWRGTWPSRPSAKPRSAVTGTCEPAELAQLQTEYPDGSTAGSPDG
;
A
#
# COMPACT_ATOMS: atom_id res chain seq x y z
N MET A 1 -76.22 -23.79 25.53
CA MET A 1 -77.02 -22.76 24.83
C MET A 1 -76.47 -21.39 25.17
N SER A 2 -75.82 -20.71 24.23
CA SER A 2 -75.63 -19.26 24.21
C SER A 2 -75.04 -18.87 22.86
N ARG A 3 -75.82 -18.14 22.06
CA ARG A 3 -75.41 -17.54 20.79
C ARG A 3 -75.00 -16.11 21.08
N THR A 4 -73.78 -15.72 20.72
CA THR A 4 -73.33 -14.33 20.80
C THR A 4 -73.07 -13.80 19.40
N TRP A 5 -73.89 -12.85 18.98
CA TRP A 5 -73.76 -12.10 17.73
C TRP A 5 -72.72 -11.00 17.88
N LEU A 6 -71.78 -10.89 16.95
CA LEU A 6 -70.89 -9.73 16.84
C LEU A 6 -70.99 -9.11 15.44
N ARG A 7 -71.37 -7.83 15.45
CA ARG A 7 -71.64 -6.94 14.32
C ARG A 7 -70.38 -6.72 13.48
N ARG A 8 -70.54 -6.78 12.16
CA ARG A 8 -69.52 -6.35 11.18
C ARG A 8 -69.58 -4.83 11.00
N SER A 9 -68.55 -4.13 11.42
CA SER A 9 -68.30 -2.73 11.07
C SER A 9 -67.49 -2.67 9.77
N ARG A 10 -68.05 -2.05 8.72
CA ARG A 10 -67.33 -1.76 7.47
C ARG A 10 -66.58 -0.44 7.65
N VAL A 11 -65.26 -0.48 7.68
CA VAL A 11 -64.39 0.70 7.60
C VAL A 11 -64.12 0.97 6.12
N ALA A 12 -64.57 2.13 5.63
CA ALA A 12 -64.28 2.60 4.29
C ALA A 12 -62.84 3.12 4.24
N TRP A 13 -61.99 2.51 3.42
CA TRP A 13 -60.65 2.98 3.14
C TRP A 13 -60.69 4.00 2.01
N THR A 14 -60.38 5.26 2.33
CA THR A 14 -60.17 6.31 1.34
C THR A 14 -58.75 6.19 0.80
N ALA A 15 -58.60 5.81 -0.46
CA ALA A 15 -57.31 5.76 -1.14
C ALA A 15 -56.84 7.19 -1.47
N LEU A 16 -55.83 7.67 -0.74
CA LEU A 16 -55.08 8.87 -1.13
C LEU A 16 -54.11 8.48 -2.25
N CYS A 17 -54.39 8.91 -3.48
CA CYS A 17 -53.40 8.87 -4.56
C CYS A 17 -52.32 9.92 -4.29
N LEU A 18 -51.22 9.50 -3.68
CA LEU A 18 -50.00 10.29 -3.55
C LEU A 18 -49.28 10.28 -4.91
N TRP A 19 -49.27 11.41 -5.62
CA TRP A 19 -48.38 11.59 -6.77
C TRP A 19 -46.95 11.75 -6.25
N ILE A 20 -46.19 10.67 -6.25
CA ILE A 20 -44.74 10.73 -6.05
C ILE A 20 -44.16 11.32 -7.33
N VAL A 21 -43.87 12.61 -7.31
CA VAL A 21 -42.98 13.23 -8.30
C VAL A 21 -41.60 12.63 -8.04
N ALA A 22 -41.25 11.59 -8.79
CA ALA A 22 -39.90 11.06 -8.80
C ALA A 22 -38.99 12.18 -9.31
N ALA A 23 -38.19 12.75 -8.42
CA ALA A 23 -37.10 13.62 -8.83
C ALA A 23 -36.22 12.82 -9.80
N PRO A 24 -35.79 13.41 -10.94
CA PRO A 24 -34.83 12.74 -11.80
C PRO A 24 -33.60 12.38 -10.96
N PRO A 25 -33.06 11.16 -11.10
CA PRO A 25 -31.80 10.83 -10.44
C PRO A 25 -30.79 11.85 -10.95
N HIS A 26 -30.33 12.72 -10.04
CA HIS A 26 -29.20 13.58 -10.33
C HIS A 26 -28.03 12.62 -10.53
N SER A 27 -27.65 12.39 -11.78
CA SER A 27 -26.40 11.75 -12.14
C SER A 27 -25.26 12.63 -11.62
N ALA A 28 -24.93 12.48 -10.34
CA ALA A 28 -23.75 13.04 -9.70
C ALA A 28 -22.51 12.26 -10.18
N GLN A 29 -22.18 12.41 -11.46
CA GLN A 29 -20.90 11.97 -12.04
C GLN A 29 -20.13 13.16 -12.63
N ALA A 30 -20.45 14.37 -12.18
CA ALA A 30 -19.73 15.58 -12.59
C ALA A 30 -18.54 15.83 -11.66
N GLY A 31 -17.35 15.48 -12.14
CA GLY A 31 -16.10 16.13 -11.76
C GLY A 31 -15.24 15.39 -10.75
N ARG A 32 -14.59 14.28 -11.16
CA ARG A 32 -13.37 13.85 -10.46
C ARG A 32 -12.28 14.88 -10.73
N THR A 33 -11.66 15.38 -9.68
CA THR A 33 -10.57 16.35 -9.73
C THR A 33 -9.24 15.61 -9.58
N ARG A 34 -8.29 15.90 -10.46
CA ARG A 34 -6.93 15.37 -10.32
C ARG A 34 -6.27 16.01 -9.10
N VAL A 35 -5.71 15.19 -8.23
CA VAL A 35 -5.00 15.61 -7.02
C VAL A 35 -3.57 15.07 -7.04
N GLU A 36 -2.67 15.79 -6.38
CA GLU A 36 -1.28 15.39 -6.19
C GLU A 36 -0.93 15.50 -4.70
N TYR A 37 -0.22 14.51 -4.18
CA TYR A 37 0.24 14.46 -2.80
C TYR A 37 1.72 14.15 -2.75
N ASP A 38 2.49 14.99 -2.07
CA ASP A 38 3.82 14.64 -1.62
C ASP A 38 3.72 13.76 -0.39
N VAL A 39 4.34 12.58 -0.44
CA VAL A 39 4.21 11.54 0.56
C VAL A 39 5.57 11.07 1.05
N GLU A 40 5.58 10.61 2.29
CA GLU A 40 6.68 9.86 2.90
C GLU A 40 6.09 8.63 3.61
N PHE A 41 6.58 7.44 3.25
CA PHE A 41 6.32 6.21 4.00
C PHE A 41 7.63 5.77 4.62
N SER A 42 7.66 5.60 5.94
CA SER A 42 8.84 5.14 6.65
C SER A 42 8.51 3.88 7.43
N VAL A 43 9.28 2.82 7.18
CA VAL A 43 9.20 1.57 7.93
C VAL A 43 10.50 1.41 8.74
N PRO A 44 10.43 1.37 10.07
CA PRO A 44 11.58 1.00 10.87
C PRO A 44 11.92 -0.46 10.62
N GLY A 45 13.16 -0.72 10.19
CA GLY A 45 13.68 -2.07 10.09
C GLY A 45 14.18 -2.53 11.46
N SER A 46 13.47 -3.43 12.11
CA SER A 46 14.00 -4.14 13.28
C SER A 46 13.61 -5.61 13.21
N LEU A 47 14.61 -6.48 13.04
CA LEU A 47 14.50 -7.90 13.35
C LEU A 47 15.19 -8.14 14.68
N LEU A 48 14.41 -8.29 15.75
CA LEU A 48 14.99 -8.64 17.05
C LEU A 48 15.51 -10.08 16.97
N ASP A 49 16.80 -10.24 16.71
CA ASP A 49 17.54 -11.42 17.15
C ASP A 49 18.02 -11.14 18.58
N ARG A 50 17.90 -12.13 19.47
CA ARG A 50 18.30 -12.02 20.88
C ARG A 50 19.79 -11.68 21.03
N ASN A 51 20.60 -11.98 20.01
CA ASN A 51 22.05 -11.87 20.06
C ASN A 51 22.62 -10.62 19.37
N CYS A 52 21.78 -9.77 18.75
CA CYS A 52 22.24 -8.57 18.06
C CYS A 52 21.09 -7.61 17.73
N THR A 53 21.38 -6.31 17.75
CA THR A 53 20.38 -5.27 17.45
C THR A 53 20.31 -5.03 15.94
N ALA A 54 19.32 -5.60 15.26
CA ALA A 54 18.93 -5.14 13.94
C ALA A 54 18.22 -3.78 14.07
N ALA A 55 18.62 -2.83 13.24
CA ALA A 55 18.11 -1.47 13.26
C ALA A 55 18.23 -0.85 11.88
N GLY A 56 17.41 0.17 11.62
CA GLY A 56 17.47 0.92 10.38
C GLY A 56 16.13 1.43 9.93
N THR A 57 16.12 2.00 8.74
CA THR A 57 14.93 2.61 8.13
C THR A 57 14.88 2.27 6.66
N ASP A 58 13.66 2.03 6.18
CA ASP A 58 13.33 2.04 4.77
C ASP A 58 12.31 3.13 4.52
N VAL A 59 12.64 4.07 3.65
CA VAL A 59 11.87 5.28 3.43
C VAL A 59 11.53 5.42 1.95
N LEU A 60 10.25 5.62 1.63
CA LEU A 60 9.75 5.95 0.30
C LEU A 60 9.26 7.39 0.29
N THR A 61 9.79 8.21 -0.61
CA THR A 61 9.43 9.63 -0.75
C THR A 61 9.09 9.97 -2.19
N GLY A 62 8.12 10.85 -2.41
CA GLY A 62 7.81 11.35 -3.75
C GLY A 62 6.38 11.83 -3.87
N THR A 63 5.91 11.95 -5.11
CA THR A 63 4.57 12.46 -5.40
C THR A 63 3.68 11.33 -5.92
N LEU A 64 2.50 11.20 -5.34
CA LEU A 64 1.41 10.36 -5.82
C LEU A 64 0.32 11.21 -6.47
N VAL A 65 -0.30 10.67 -7.52
CA VAL A 65 -1.35 11.33 -8.29
C VAL A 65 -2.59 10.46 -8.31
N GLY A 66 -3.76 11.05 -8.08
CA GLY A 66 -5.04 10.34 -8.16
C GLY A 66 -6.18 11.27 -8.59
N TYR A 67 -7.40 10.77 -8.46
CA TYR A 67 -8.61 11.50 -8.85
C TYR A 67 -9.68 11.38 -7.77
N GLU A 68 -10.08 12.50 -7.21
CA GLU A 68 -11.01 12.60 -6.08
C GLU A 68 -12.29 13.41 -6.41
N PRO A 69 -13.43 13.10 -5.76
CA PRO A 69 -13.64 11.91 -4.94
C PRO A 69 -13.74 10.66 -5.83
N ALA A 70 -13.37 9.50 -5.30
CA ALA A 70 -13.82 8.22 -5.86
C ALA A 70 -15.36 8.15 -5.83
N ALA A 71 -15.94 7.25 -6.63
CA ALA A 71 -17.38 7.01 -6.55
C ALA A 71 -17.76 6.44 -5.18
N ALA A 72 -19.04 6.54 -4.82
CA ALA A 72 -19.51 6.03 -3.53
C ALA A 72 -19.20 4.54 -3.38
N ASN A 73 -18.50 4.18 -2.30
CA ASN A 73 -18.00 2.83 -1.98
C ASN A 73 -16.81 2.34 -2.82
N ASP A 74 -16.31 3.14 -3.77
CA ASP A 74 -15.07 2.83 -4.48
C ASP A 74 -13.87 3.39 -3.70
N PRO A 75 -12.73 2.67 -3.70
CA PRO A 75 -11.51 3.15 -3.07
C PRO A 75 -10.96 4.37 -3.82
N ASN A 76 -10.18 5.20 -3.11
CA ASN A 76 -9.32 6.17 -3.76
C ASN A 76 -7.99 5.50 -4.10
N GLU A 77 -7.55 5.64 -5.34
CA GLU A 77 -6.32 5.07 -5.87
C GLU A 77 -5.40 6.21 -6.31
N TYR A 78 -4.14 6.10 -5.92
CA TYR A 78 -3.09 7.07 -6.24
C TYR A 78 -1.86 6.32 -6.74
N VAL A 79 -1.21 6.85 -7.75
CA VAL A 79 -0.02 6.23 -8.35
C VAL A 79 1.14 7.20 -8.48
N GLY A 80 2.35 6.67 -8.42
CA GLY A 80 3.54 7.47 -8.62
C GLY A 80 4.82 6.64 -8.55
N THR A 81 5.93 7.29 -8.90
CA THR A 81 7.26 6.72 -8.65
C THR A 81 7.84 7.36 -7.41
N LEU A 82 8.08 6.58 -6.37
CA LEU A 82 8.72 7.03 -5.15
C LEU A 82 10.22 6.73 -5.19
N THR A 83 11.03 7.64 -4.64
CA THR A 83 12.43 7.39 -4.34
C THR A 83 12.51 6.63 -3.03
N ARG A 84 13.14 5.46 -3.09
CA ARG A 84 13.41 4.62 -1.93
C ARG A 84 14.77 4.93 -1.36
N PHE A 85 14.87 4.99 -0.04
CA PHE A 85 16.11 5.04 0.72
C PHE A 85 16.11 3.92 1.75
N THR A 86 16.99 2.94 1.53
CA THR A 86 17.17 1.79 2.42
C THR A 86 18.45 2.01 3.23
N ASN A 87 18.37 1.84 4.53
CA ASN A 87 19.52 1.70 5.41
C ASN A 87 19.13 0.78 6.56
N ILE A 88 19.29 -0.53 6.36
CA ILE A 88 18.88 -1.56 7.30
C ILE A 88 20.08 -2.43 7.65
N THR A 89 20.35 -2.56 8.93
CA THR A 89 21.21 -3.61 9.47
C THR A 89 20.34 -4.76 9.97
N THR A 90 20.57 -5.95 9.43
CA THR A 90 20.04 -7.22 9.93
C THR A 90 21.17 -8.05 10.50
N CYS A 91 20.84 -9.02 11.35
CA CYS A 91 21.84 -9.90 11.94
C CYS A 91 21.19 -11.20 12.38
N GLY A 92 22.00 -12.24 12.56
CA GLY A 92 21.55 -13.49 13.12
C GLY A 92 22.59 -14.59 13.01
N SER A 93 22.26 -15.77 13.54
CA SER A 93 23.12 -16.95 13.40
C SER A 93 23.11 -17.47 11.96
N ARG A 94 24.30 -17.71 11.41
CA ARG A 94 24.54 -18.28 10.09
C ARG A 94 25.63 -19.35 10.19
N ARG A 95 25.56 -20.38 9.36
CA ARG A 95 26.62 -21.39 9.28
C ARG A 95 27.71 -20.92 8.33
N ASN A 96 28.94 -20.82 8.82
CA ASN A 96 30.09 -20.41 8.03
C ASN A 96 30.64 -21.55 7.15
N SER A 97 31.65 -21.25 6.34
CA SER A 97 32.32 -22.22 5.47
C SER A 97 33.05 -23.35 6.21
N ALA A 98 33.38 -23.15 7.50
CA ALA A 98 33.94 -24.18 8.38
C ALA A 98 32.87 -25.08 9.03
N GLY A 99 31.58 -24.82 8.78
CA GLY A 99 30.46 -25.57 9.34
C GLY A 99 30.07 -25.15 10.77
N GLU A 100 30.58 -24.02 11.26
CA GLU A 100 30.28 -23.47 12.59
C GLU A 100 29.16 -22.44 12.51
N ASP A 101 28.31 -22.39 13.54
CA ASP A 101 27.28 -21.36 13.65
C ASP A 101 27.88 -20.10 14.27
N VAL A 102 27.93 -19.03 13.49
CA VAL A 102 28.46 -17.73 13.89
C VAL A 102 27.35 -16.68 13.84
N VAL A 103 27.34 -15.78 14.80
CA VAL A 103 26.48 -14.59 14.72
C VAL A 103 27.16 -13.61 13.78
N CYS A 104 26.45 -13.20 12.74
CA CYS A 104 26.96 -12.21 11.80
C CYS A 104 25.90 -11.14 11.49
N SER A 105 26.33 -10.06 10.84
CA SER A 105 25.52 -8.90 10.51
C SER A 105 25.61 -8.58 9.02
N ILE A 106 24.53 -8.04 8.48
CA ILE A 106 24.40 -7.59 7.10
C ILE A 106 23.81 -6.18 7.15
N ASN A 107 24.53 -5.21 6.60
CA ASN A 107 24.06 -3.86 6.38
C ASN A 107 23.73 -3.68 4.90
N ILE A 108 22.46 -3.40 4.61
CA ILE A 108 21.92 -3.10 3.30
C ILE A 108 21.64 -1.61 3.25
N SER A 109 22.37 -0.91 2.39
CA SER A 109 22.10 0.49 2.09
C SER A 109 21.78 0.65 0.61
N GLY A 110 20.88 1.56 0.27
CA GLY A 110 20.51 1.75 -1.12
C GLY A 110 19.62 2.94 -1.36
N GLN A 111 19.59 3.34 -2.62
CA GLN A 111 18.66 4.31 -3.13
C GLN A 111 18.11 3.76 -4.45
N GLY A 112 16.79 3.63 -4.53
CA GLY A 112 16.12 3.05 -5.70
C GLY A 112 14.87 3.84 -6.08
N LEU A 113 14.19 3.36 -7.11
CA LEU A 113 12.90 3.90 -7.55
C LEU A 113 11.84 2.79 -7.45
N ALA A 114 10.71 3.11 -6.83
CA ALA A 114 9.58 2.21 -6.62
C ALA A 114 8.37 2.76 -7.36
N ASP A 115 7.85 2.02 -8.34
CA ASP A 115 6.58 2.33 -8.98
C ASP A 115 5.45 1.72 -8.13
N VAL A 116 4.56 2.56 -7.59
CA VAL A 116 3.60 2.13 -6.58
C VAL A 116 2.18 2.61 -6.86
N GLU A 117 1.22 1.86 -6.32
CA GLU A 117 -0.16 2.26 -6.13
C GLU A 117 -0.47 2.30 -4.62
N LEU A 118 -0.96 3.44 -4.16
CA LEU A 118 -1.60 3.60 -2.85
C LEU A 118 -3.11 3.48 -3.04
N ARG A 119 -3.72 2.55 -2.32
CA ARG A 119 -5.18 2.40 -2.30
C ARG A 119 -5.71 2.64 -0.89
N ILE A 120 -6.71 3.51 -0.77
CA ILE A 120 -7.40 3.85 0.48
C ILE A 120 -8.87 3.46 0.36
N GLU A 121 -9.35 2.58 1.25
CA GLU A 121 -10.70 2.02 1.17
C GLU A 121 -11.79 3.04 1.56
N ALA A 122 -12.92 3.00 0.87
CA ALA A 122 -14.02 3.93 1.08
C ALA A 122 -14.58 3.83 2.52
N GLY A 123 -14.71 4.98 3.19
CA GLY A 123 -15.27 5.06 4.54
C GLY A 123 -14.41 4.40 5.62
N ARG A 124 -13.19 3.97 5.28
CA ARG A 124 -12.25 3.35 6.21
C ARG A 124 -10.93 4.12 6.23
N ARG A 125 -10.13 3.87 7.26
CA ARG A 125 -8.78 4.46 7.41
C ARG A 125 -7.67 3.46 7.05
N ASP A 126 -8.03 2.31 6.51
CA ASP A 126 -7.07 1.35 6.00
C ASP A 126 -6.78 1.59 4.52
N GLY A 127 -5.62 1.10 4.14
CA GLY A 127 -5.11 1.16 2.80
C GLY A 127 -3.87 0.31 2.69
N TYR A 128 -3.39 0.16 1.48
CA TYR A 128 -2.14 -0.55 1.22
C TYR A 128 -1.35 0.19 0.15
N LEU A 129 -0.03 -0.03 0.20
CA LEU A 129 0.90 0.37 -0.84
C LEU A 129 1.38 -0.91 -1.51
N LYS A 130 1.27 -1.01 -2.83
CA LYS A 130 1.80 -2.15 -3.60
C LYS A 130 2.69 -1.66 -4.74
N TYR A 131 3.66 -2.49 -5.12
CA TYR A 131 4.40 -2.28 -6.37
C TYR A 131 3.50 -2.61 -7.56
N VAL A 132 3.62 -1.84 -8.63
CA VAL A 132 2.84 -2.03 -9.87
C VAL A 132 3.71 -1.80 -11.11
N ASP A 133 3.27 -2.32 -12.25
CA ASP A 133 3.83 -1.92 -13.53
C ASP A 133 3.26 -0.55 -13.94
N ARG A 134 4.15 0.42 -14.20
CA ARG A 134 3.79 1.75 -14.70
C ARG A 134 2.96 1.67 -15.99
N ALA A 135 3.14 0.64 -16.80
CA ALA A 135 2.41 0.46 -18.06
C ALA A 135 0.89 0.35 -17.87
N ASP A 136 0.43 -0.13 -16.71
CA ASP A 136 -1.00 -0.29 -16.38
C ASP A 136 -1.71 1.06 -16.16
N TRP A 137 -0.92 2.13 -15.96
CA TRP A 137 -1.39 3.45 -15.55
C TRP A 137 -0.97 4.57 -16.51
N ARG A 138 -0.78 4.20 -17.79
CA ARG A 138 -0.45 5.15 -18.86
C ARG A 138 -1.47 6.30 -18.91
N GLY A 139 -0.98 7.52 -18.74
CA GLY A 139 -1.78 8.75 -18.83
C GLY A 139 -2.07 9.44 -17.49
N THR A 140 -1.94 8.74 -16.36
CA THR A 140 -2.11 9.34 -15.02
C THR A 140 -0.77 9.56 -14.31
N TRP A 141 0.25 8.78 -14.68
CA TRP A 141 1.52 8.74 -13.95
C TRP A 141 2.28 10.08 -13.97
N PRO A 142 2.80 10.55 -12.82
CA PRO A 142 3.66 11.74 -12.76
C PRO A 142 5.02 11.53 -13.46
N SER A 143 5.79 12.60 -13.60
CA SER A 143 7.17 12.49 -14.10
C SER A 143 8.01 11.60 -13.17
N ARG A 144 8.87 10.75 -13.73
CA ARG A 144 9.78 9.91 -12.93
C ARG A 144 10.83 10.80 -12.25
N PRO A 145 11.13 10.62 -10.96
CA PRO A 145 12.28 11.25 -10.33
C PRO A 145 13.59 10.85 -11.02
N SER A 146 14.59 11.74 -10.98
CA SER A 146 15.91 11.52 -11.60
C SER A 146 16.90 10.77 -10.71
N ALA A 147 16.44 10.05 -9.68
CA ALA A 147 17.33 9.34 -8.77
C ALA A 147 18.08 8.23 -9.52
N LYS A 148 19.40 8.19 -9.37
CA LYS A 148 20.23 7.11 -9.90
C LYS A 148 20.19 5.94 -8.92
N PRO A 149 19.70 4.76 -9.34
CA PRO A 149 19.68 3.58 -8.48
C PRO A 149 21.11 3.19 -8.04
N ARG A 150 21.25 2.81 -6.77
CA ARG A 150 22.51 2.35 -6.17
C ARG A 150 22.22 1.52 -4.93
N SER A 151 23.07 0.54 -4.67
CA SER A 151 23.02 -0.23 -3.44
C SER A 151 24.42 -0.62 -2.98
N ALA A 152 24.53 -0.97 -1.71
CA ALA A 152 25.70 -1.58 -1.11
C ALA A 152 25.26 -2.56 -0.01
N VAL A 153 25.74 -3.79 -0.11
CA VAL A 153 25.62 -4.82 0.92
C VAL A 153 26.99 -5.02 1.57
N THR A 154 27.04 -4.85 2.88
CA THR A 154 28.27 -4.96 3.70
C THR A 154 27.96 -5.73 4.97
N GLY A 155 28.96 -6.13 5.75
CA GLY A 155 28.69 -6.83 7.01
C GLY A 155 29.85 -7.68 7.52
N THR A 156 29.53 -8.55 8.46
CA THR A 156 30.45 -9.52 9.06
C THR A 156 30.15 -10.96 8.66
N CYS A 157 29.12 -11.20 7.84
CA CYS A 157 28.83 -12.52 7.30
C CYS A 157 29.87 -12.97 6.26
N GLU A 158 29.80 -14.23 5.85
CA GLU A 158 30.71 -14.81 4.87
C GLU A 158 30.72 -13.97 3.57
N PRO A 159 31.88 -13.65 2.99
CA PRO A 159 31.96 -12.80 1.80
C PRO A 159 31.13 -13.30 0.62
N ALA A 160 31.00 -14.63 0.47
CA ALA A 160 30.18 -15.24 -0.58
C ALA A 160 28.68 -14.95 -0.39
N GLU A 161 28.18 -14.96 0.85
CA GLU A 161 26.79 -14.62 1.18
C GLU A 161 26.53 -13.13 0.92
N LEU A 162 27.43 -12.25 1.36
CA LEU A 162 27.32 -10.81 1.09
C LEU A 162 27.33 -10.50 -0.41
N ALA A 163 28.18 -11.19 -1.19
CA ALA A 163 28.25 -11.04 -2.64
C ALA A 163 26.98 -11.56 -3.35
N GLN A 164 26.39 -12.65 -2.87
CA GLN A 164 25.11 -13.13 -3.37
C GLN A 164 24.00 -12.11 -3.11
N LEU A 165 23.89 -11.61 -1.87
CA LEU A 165 22.91 -10.58 -1.52
C LEU A 165 23.09 -9.29 -2.31
N GLN A 166 24.33 -8.88 -2.58
CA GLN A 166 24.62 -7.74 -3.45
C GLN A 166 24.10 -7.96 -4.89
N THR A 167 24.10 -9.21 -5.37
CA THR A 167 23.57 -9.58 -6.70
C THR A 167 22.04 -9.58 -6.70
N GLU A 168 21.41 -10.02 -5.62
CA GLU A 168 19.95 -10.02 -5.43
C GLU A 168 19.39 -8.60 -5.18
N TYR A 169 20.24 -7.67 -4.74
CA TYR A 169 19.89 -6.28 -4.44
C TYR A 169 20.70 -5.28 -5.28
N PRO A 170 20.62 -5.32 -6.63
CA PRO A 170 21.57 -4.60 -7.49
C PRO A 170 21.35 -3.08 -7.54
N ASP A 171 20.12 -2.61 -7.33
CA ASP A 171 19.73 -1.23 -7.61
C ASP A 171 18.97 -0.53 -6.47
N GLY A 172 18.71 -1.24 -5.37
CA GLY A 172 17.97 -0.70 -4.23
C GLY A 172 16.48 -0.46 -4.49
N SER A 173 15.92 -0.99 -5.58
CA SER A 173 14.49 -0.83 -5.89
C SER A 173 13.61 -1.87 -5.18
N THR A 174 14.10 -3.09 -5.02
CA THR A 174 13.39 -4.19 -4.35
C THR A 174 13.43 -4.02 -2.83
N ALA A 175 12.46 -4.61 -2.11
CA ALA A 175 12.38 -4.48 -0.64
C ALA A 175 13.19 -5.50 0.14
N GLY A 176 14.17 -6.14 -0.52
CA GLY A 176 14.65 -7.45 -0.06
C GLY A 176 13.52 -8.50 -0.07
N SER A 177 12.38 -8.20 -0.70
CA SER A 177 11.32 -9.16 -1.02
C SER A 177 11.68 -9.80 -2.35
N PRO A 178 11.85 -11.13 -2.43
CA PRO A 178 12.15 -11.84 -3.68
C PRO A 178 11.13 -11.60 -4.80
N ASP A 179 9.91 -11.17 -4.45
CA ASP A 179 8.79 -11.08 -5.37
C ASP A 179 8.37 -9.64 -5.72
N GLY A 180 9.03 -8.62 -5.17
CA GLY A 180 8.56 -7.23 -5.24
C GLY A 180 7.44 -6.97 -4.25
#